data_AF-A0A9E0XEL0-F1
#
_entry.id   AF-A0A9E0XEL0-F1
#
_cell.length_a   1.000
_cell.length_b   1.000
_cell.length_c   1.000
_cell.angle_alpha   90.00
_cell.angle_beta   90.00
_cell.angle_gamma   90.00
#
_symmetry.space_group_name_H-M   'P 1'
#
loop_
_entity.id
_entity.type
_entity.pdbx_description
1 polymer ?
#
loop_
_entity_poly.entity_id
_entity_poly.type
_entity_poly.pdbx_seq_one_letter_code
_entity_poly.pdbx_strand_id
1 'polypeptide(L)'
;MKNLFSFFCLVFLILSRYVNAQVADLQEQINTWEITYLETTNLDPVGKVCQKLQLMAKIDQTLREYLVQGVLDSKARDPEKLTFLCSMINFKRTSLSEDEDGLIEQYDRKHYEALKKILDEIQEGWPVISKYGKEADFHAWLICQHASFDREWQQKVLIPRLEGLLEKKEINPAGLAWLKDPSLDNLEAIEKVLIEQGEPWIGMIAKIKQMRQFFQVALPLLEK
;
A
#
# COMPACT_ATOMS: atom_id res chain seq x y z
N MET A 1 -5.10 -20.41 -35.68
CA MET A 1 -5.48 -19.10 -35.11
C MET A 1 -6.84 -19.08 -34.40
N LYS A 2 -7.91 -19.74 -34.90
CA LYS A 2 -9.23 -19.76 -34.20
C LYS A 2 -9.25 -20.46 -32.82
N ASN A 3 -8.34 -21.41 -32.57
CA ASN A 3 -8.26 -22.13 -31.28
C ASN A 3 -7.52 -21.37 -30.18
N LEU A 4 -6.70 -20.37 -30.51
CA LEU A 4 -5.95 -19.59 -29.53
C LEU A 4 -6.87 -18.57 -28.83
N PHE A 5 -7.72 -17.89 -29.61
CA PHE A 5 -8.66 -16.89 -29.10
C PHE A 5 -9.70 -17.49 -28.14
N SER A 6 -10.23 -18.68 -28.46
CA SER A 6 -11.17 -19.40 -27.59
C SER A 6 -10.53 -19.85 -26.27
N PHE A 7 -9.24 -20.19 -26.28
CA PHE A 7 -8.48 -20.53 -25.07
C PHE A 7 -8.23 -19.31 -24.20
N PHE A 8 -7.87 -18.15 -24.78
CA PHE A 8 -7.72 -16.89 -24.04
C PHE A 8 -9.04 -16.42 -23.40
N CYS A 9 -10.17 -16.51 -24.10
CA CYS A 9 -11.48 -16.17 -23.52
C CYS A 9 -11.89 -17.12 -22.38
N LEU A 10 -11.60 -18.42 -22.49
CA LEU A 10 -11.90 -19.40 -21.44
C LEU A 10 -11.01 -19.20 -20.20
N VAL A 11 -9.72 -18.91 -20.40
CA VAL A 11 -8.80 -18.57 -19.31
C VAL A 11 -9.19 -17.25 -18.64
N PHE A 12 -9.58 -16.24 -19.42
CA PHE A 12 -10.07 -14.96 -18.88
C PHE A 12 -11.37 -15.14 -18.08
N LEU A 13 -12.32 -15.97 -18.55
CA LEU A 13 -13.56 -16.26 -17.83
C LEU A 13 -13.36 -17.08 -16.55
N ILE A 14 -12.43 -18.04 -16.55
CA ILE A 14 -12.10 -18.83 -15.36
C ILE A 14 -11.35 -17.97 -14.33
N LEU A 15 -10.39 -17.15 -14.78
CA LEU A 15 -9.70 -16.20 -13.93
C LEU A 15 -10.67 -15.13 -13.39
N SER A 16 -11.56 -14.60 -14.21
CA SER A 16 -12.61 -13.66 -13.81
C SER A 16 -13.52 -14.26 -12.72
N ARG A 17 -13.99 -15.50 -12.88
CA ARG A 17 -14.88 -16.13 -11.88
C ARG A 17 -14.15 -16.48 -10.59
N TYR A 18 -12.91 -16.96 -10.68
CA TYR A 18 -12.08 -17.23 -9.51
C TYR A 18 -11.80 -15.94 -8.74
N VAL A 19 -11.34 -14.89 -9.42
CA VAL A 19 -11.11 -13.56 -8.85
C VAL A 19 -12.40 -12.97 -8.26
N ASN A 20 -13.57 -13.14 -8.89
CA ASN A 20 -14.82 -12.58 -8.38
C ASN A 20 -15.33 -13.23 -7.08
N ALA A 21 -15.26 -14.56 -6.94
CA ALA A 21 -15.65 -15.23 -5.70
C ALA A 21 -14.72 -14.85 -4.53
N GLN A 22 -13.43 -14.82 -4.86
CA GLN A 22 -12.36 -14.39 -3.99
C GLN A 22 -12.49 -12.93 -3.50
N VAL A 23 -12.91 -12.03 -4.39
CA VAL A 23 -13.21 -10.62 -4.07
C VAL A 23 -14.43 -10.49 -3.15
N ALA A 24 -15.46 -11.34 -3.30
CA ALA A 24 -16.64 -11.30 -2.44
C ALA A 24 -16.32 -11.69 -0.99
N ASP A 25 -15.57 -12.79 -0.79
CA ASP A 25 -15.13 -13.23 0.54
C ASP A 25 -14.26 -12.15 1.23
N LEU A 26 -13.38 -11.51 0.45
CA LEU A 26 -12.52 -10.43 0.94
C LEU A 26 -13.33 -9.19 1.34
N GLN A 27 -14.35 -8.83 0.55
CA GLN A 27 -15.23 -7.71 0.88
C GLN A 27 -16.07 -7.99 2.14
N GLU A 28 -16.56 -9.22 2.33
CA GLU A 28 -17.26 -9.61 3.56
C GLU A 28 -16.33 -9.54 4.78
N GLN A 29 -15.09 -10.00 4.65
CA GLN A 29 -14.08 -9.90 5.70
C GLN A 29 -13.77 -8.45 6.07
N ILE A 30 -13.61 -7.56 5.07
CA ILE A 30 -13.39 -6.13 5.32
C ILE A 30 -14.59 -5.50 6.01
N ASN A 31 -15.82 -5.77 5.53
CA ASN A 31 -17.04 -5.27 6.16
C ASN A 31 -17.12 -5.68 7.63
N THR A 32 -16.75 -6.92 7.95
CA THR A 32 -16.71 -7.43 9.32
C THR A 32 -15.74 -6.62 10.18
N TRP A 33 -14.54 -6.33 9.69
CA TRP A 33 -13.57 -5.51 10.41
C TRP A 33 -14.04 -4.06 10.60
N GLU A 34 -14.67 -3.46 9.59
CA GLU A 34 -15.22 -2.11 9.69
C GLU A 34 -16.34 -2.04 10.73
N ILE A 35 -17.22 -3.04 10.80
CA ILE A 35 -18.26 -3.14 11.83
C ILE A 35 -17.63 -3.27 13.22
N THR A 36 -16.68 -4.19 13.40
CA THR A 36 -16.00 -4.37 14.70
C THR A 36 -15.33 -3.09 15.17
N TYR A 37 -14.74 -2.31 14.26
CA TYR A 37 -14.16 -1.00 14.58
C TYR A 37 -15.20 0.02 15.04
N LEU A 38 -16.39 0.04 14.43
CA LEU A 38 -17.48 0.94 14.84
C LEU A 38 -18.06 0.56 16.22
N GLU A 39 -18.00 -0.72 16.58
CA GLU A 39 -18.53 -1.24 17.86
C GLU A 39 -17.59 -0.98 19.05
N THR A 40 -16.30 -0.69 18.82
CA THR A 40 -15.36 -0.27 19.87
C THR A 40 -15.60 1.17 20.32
N THR A 41 -16.57 1.34 21.22
CA THR A 41 -17.11 2.65 21.63
C THR A 41 -16.37 3.35 22.78
N ASN A 42 -15.44 2.67 23.48
CA ASN A 42 -14.81 3.16 24.72
C ASN A 42 -13.35 3.64 24.60
N LEU A 43 -12.85 3.92 23.39
CA LEU A 43 -11.51 4.48 23.24
C LEU A 43 -11.50 6.01 23.44
N ASP A 44 -10.41 6.50 24.00
CA ASP A 44 -10.12 7.93 24.03
C ASP A 44 -9.78 8.46 22.61
N PRO A 45 -9.68 9.77 22.39
CA PRO A 45 -9.41 10.31 21.05
C PRO A 45 -8.12 9.77 20.41
N VAL A 46 -7.07 9.53 21.19
CA VAL A 46 -5.79 8.98 20.69
C VAL A 46 -5.99 7.53 20.24
N GLY A 47 -6.61 6.70 21.06
CA GLY A 47 -6.93 5.32 20.76
C GLY A 47 -7.79 5.17 19.52
N LYS A 48 -8.77 6.06 19.31
CA LYS A 48 -9.60 6.07 18.08
C LYS A 48 -8.74 6.28 16.83
N VAL A 49 -7.82 7.23 16.86
CA VAL A 49 -6.90 7.48 15.71
C VAL A 49 -6.02 6.27 15.46
N CYS A 50 -5.36 5.74 16.50
CA CYS A 50 -4.47 4.58 16.37
C CYS A 50 -5.20 3.36 15.79
N GLN A 51 -6.40 3.07 16.33
CA GLN A 51 -7.22 1.95 15.87
C GLN A 51 -7.70 2.15 14.42
N LYS A 52 -8.06 3.38 14.04
CA LYS A 52 -8.49 3.68 12.66
C LYS A 52 -7.35 3.47 11.68
N LEU A 53 -6.16 3.97 11.99
CA LEU A 53 -4.96 3.80 11.17
C LEU A 53 -4.59 2.32 11.03
N GLN A 54 -4.64 1.57 12.14
CA GLN A 54 -4.38 0.13 12.13
C GLN A 54 -5.37 -0.64 11.25
N LEU A 55 -6.67 -0.34 11.34
CA LEU A 55 -7.69 -0.97 10.49
C LEU A 55 -7.42 -0.69 9.01
N MET A 56 -7.18 0.57 8.65
CA MET A 56 -6.93 0.95 7.26
C MET A 56 -5.67 0.25 6.73
N ALA A 57 -4.57 0.27 7.47
CA ALA A 57 -3.33 -0.41 7.10
C ALA A 57 -3.51 -1.92 6.96
N LYS A 58 -4.28 -2.56 7.84
CA LYS A 58 -4.61 -3.99 7.76
C LYS A 58 -5.36 -4.31 6.48
N ILE A 59 -6.41 -3.56 6.17
CA ILE A 59 -7.17 -3.73 4.93
C ILE A 59 -6.24 -3.58 3.72
N ASP A 60 -5.42 -2.54 3.68
CA ASP A 60 -4.47 -2.27 2.60
C ASP A 60 -3.49 -3.44 2.37
N GLN A 61 -2.89 -3.93 3.45
CA GLN A 61 -1.95 -5.05 3.41
C GLN A 61 -2.65 -6.33 2.95
N THR A 62 -3.82 -6.65 3.50
CA THR A 62 -4.58 -7.86 3.12
C THR A 62 -4.97 -7.82 1.64
N LEU A 63 -5.48 -6.68 1.14
CA LEU A 63 -5.82 -6.52 -0.28
C LEU A 63 -4.60 -6.79 -1.18
N ARG A 64 -3.41 -6.33 -0.78
CA ARG A 64 -2.17 -6.53 -1.55
C ARG A 64 -1.65 -7.96 -1.46
N GLU A 65 -1.66 -8.57 -0.28
CA GLU A 65 -1.33 -9.99 -0.10
C GLU A 65 -2.24 -10.87 -0.95
N TYR A 66 -3.52 -10.53 -1.02
CA TYR A 66 -4.50 -11.23 -1.82
C TYR A 66 -4.15 -11.24 -3.30
N LEU A 67 -3.82 -10.07 -3.86
CA LEU A 67 -3.48 -10.01 -5.26
C LEU A 67 -2.13 -10.69 -5.55
N VAL A 68 -1.14 -10.57 -4.65
CA VAL A 68 0.12 -11.34 -4.78
C VAL A 68 -0.17 -12.84 -4.84
N GLN A 69 -0.98 -13.35 -3.92
CA GLN A 69 -1.34 -14.77 -3.87
C GLN A 69 -2.11 -15.20 -5.13
N GLY A 70 -3.08 -14.40 -5.58
CA GLY A 70 -3.81 -14.66 -6.83
C GLY A 70 -2.90 -14.71 -8.07
N VAL A 71 -1.84 -13.91 -8.12
CA VAL A 71 -0.85 -13.98 -9.19
C VAL A 71 -0.01 -15.26 -9.08
N LEU A 72 0.47 -15.59 -7.87
CA LEU A 72 1.29 -16.79 -7.61
C LEU A 72 0.54 -18.10 -7.90
N ASP A 73 -0.75 -18.17 -7.58
CA ASP A 73 -1.59 -19.35 -7.80
C ASP A 73 -2.00 -19.52 -9.26
N SER A 74 -1.90 -18.45 -10.06
CA SER A 74 -2.20 -18.53 -11.48
C SER A 74 -1.11 -19.35 -12.20
N LYS A 75 -1.50 -20.46 -12.84
CA LYS A 75 -0.59 -21.40 -13.55
C LYS A 75 0.26 -20.80 -14.69
N ALA A 76 0.23 -19.49 -14.94
CA ALA A 76 1.03 -18.89 -16.01
C ALA A 76 2.27 -18.23 -15.41
N ARG A 77 3.43 -18.87 -15.64
CA ARG A 77 4.77 -18.27 -15.50
C ARG A 77 5.03 -17.30 -16.65
N ASP A 78 4.13 -16.34 -16.80
CA ASP A 78 4.11 -15.39 -17.91
C ASP A 78 4.84 -14.09 -17.49
N PRO A 79 5.86 -13.63 -18.23
CA PRO A 79 6.50 -12.34 -18.02
C PRO A 79 5.53 -11.15 -17.92
N GLU A 80 4.37 -11.22 -18.58
CA GLU A 80 3.31 -10.19 -18.47
C GLU A 80 2.62 -10.21 -17.09
N LYS A 81 2.53 -11.36 -16.43
CA LYS A 81 2.00 -11.47 -15.06
C LYS A 81 3.00 -11.01 -14.00
N LEU A 82 4.30 -11.14 -14.27
CA LEU A 82 5.36 -10.49 -13.48
C LEU A 82 5.27 -8.96 -13.60
N THR A 83 4.99 -8.44 -14.80
CA THR A 83 4.77 -7.00 -15.05
C THR A 83 3.51 -6.47 -14.33
N PHE A 84 2.45 -7.27 -14.24
CA PHE A 84 1.27 -6.99 -13.43
C PHE A 84 1.57 -6.98 -11.92
N LEU A 85 2.42 -7.89 -11.44
CA LEU A 85 2.99 -7.87 -10.09
C LEU A 85 3.85 -6.61 -9.84
N CYS A 86 4.47 -6.02 -10.87
CA CYS A 86 5.13 -4.71 -10.78
C CYS A 86 4.15 -3.55 -10.61
N SER A 87 2.98 -3.60 -11.27
CA SER A 87 1.99 -2.50 -11.18
C SER A 87 1.40 -2.32 -9.78
N MET A 88 1.35 -3.40 -9.01
CA MET A 88 1.02 -3.42 -7.58
C MET A 88 1.98 -2.67 -6.66
N ILE A 89 3.18 -2.37 -7.16
CA ILE A 89 4.29 -1.72 -6.44
C ILE A 89 4.40 -0.25 -6.89
N ASN A 90 3.29 0.38 -7.33
CA ASN A 90 3.19 1.74 -7.91
C ASN A 90 3.57 1.84 -9.40
N PHE A 91 2.84 1.18 -10.30
CA PHE A 91 2.89 1.55 -11.72
C PHE A 91 1.49 1.98 -12.23
N LYS A 92 1.40 3.23 -12.70
CA LYS A 92 0.22 3.84 -13.32
C LYS A 92 -0.44 2.85 -14.29
N ARG A 93 -1.70 2.49 -14.05
CA ARG A 93 -2.56 1.99 -15.12
C ARG A 93 -2.91 3.18 -16.02
N THR A 94 -2.29 3.25 -17.20
CA THR A 94 -2.74 4.19 -18.23
C THR A 94 -4.09 3.72 -18.76
N SER A 95 -5.14 4.47 -18.39
CA SER A 95 -6.45 4.55 -19.05
C SER A 95 -7.15 3.22 -19.37
N LEU A 96 -7.92 2.72 -18.40
CA LEU A 96 -9.26 2.21 -18.68
C LEU A 96 -10.22 3.09 -17.88
N SER A 97 -11.40 3.37 -18.42
CA SER A 97 -12.38 4.39 -17.99
C SER A 97 -12.50 4.63 -16.48
N GLU A 98 -12.82 5.88 -16.10
CA GLU A 98 -13.06 6.33 -14.70
C GLU A 98 -14.11 5.50 -13.93
N ASP A 99 -14.86 4.64 -14.61
CA ASP A 99 -15.97 3.85 -14.08
C ASP A 99 -15.58 2.43 -13.58
N GLU A 100 -14.31 2.02 -13.66
CA GLU A 100 -13.85 0.66 -13.26
C GLU A 100 -12.57 0.64 -12.42
N ASP A 101 -12.48 1.51 -11.39
CA ASP A 101 -11.42 1.38 -10.39
C ASP A 101 -11.49 -0.02 -9.73
N GLY A 102 -10.37 -0.75 -9.70
CA GLY A 102 -10.27 -2.02 -9.00
C GLY A 102 -10.46 -1.86 -7.50
N LEU A 103 -10.71 -2.97 -6.79
CA LEU A 103 -10.96 -2.93 -5.34
C LEU A 103 -9.82 -2.24 -4.57
N ILE A 104 -8.57 -2.47 -4.96
CA ILE A 104 -7.39 -1.85 -4.33
C ILE A 104 -7.42 -0.34 -4.53
N GLU A 105 -7.64 0.14 -5.76
CA GLU A 105 -7.68 1.57 -6.07
C GLU A 105 -8.82 2.29 -5.33
N GLN A 106 -9.98 1.63 -5.19
CA GLN A 106 -11.09 2.15 -4.40
C GLN A 106 -10.70 2.33 -2.92
N TYR A 107 -10.02 1.34 -2.33
CA TYR A 107 -9.53 1.45 -0.94
C TYR A 107 -8.37 2.43 -0.80
N ASP A 108 -7.42 2.48 -1.73
CA ASP A 108 -6.34 3.47 -1.75
C ASP A 108 -6.92 4.90 -1.69
N ARG A 109 -7.95 5.20 -2.50
CA ARG A 109 -8.67 6.48 -2.45
C ARG A 109 -9.41 6.69 -1.14
N LYS A 110 -10.20 5.70 -0.71
CA LYS A 110 -11.00 5.77 0.54
C LYS A 110 -10.10 6.02 1.76
N HIS A 111 -9.01 5.28 1.88
CA HIS A 111 -8.08 5.37 3.00
C HIS A 111 -7.27 6.65 2.98
N TYR A 112 -6.86 7.12 1.80
CA TYR A 112 -6.16 8.40 1.69
C TYR A 112 -7.04 9.60 2.07
N GLU A 113 -8.29 9.64 1.60
CA GLU A 113 -9.23 10.71 1.98
C GLU A 113 -9.58 10.64 3.47
N ALA A 114 -9.68 9.43 4.03
CA ALA A 114 -9.81 9.25 5.48
C ALA A 114 -8.54 9.71 6.24
N LEU A 115 -7.35 9.41 5.71
CA LEU A 115 -6.08 9.83 6.29
C LEU A 115 -6.00 11.36 6.33
N LYS A 116 -6.29 12.06 5.22
CA LYS A 116 -6.32 13.54 5.20
C LYS A 116 -7.18 14.11 6.32
N LYS A 117 -8.39 13.60 6.51
CA LYS A 117 -9.29 14.03 7.59
C LYS A 117 -8.67 13.82 8.97
N ILE A 118 -8.07 12.64 9.21
CA ILE A 118 -7.34 12.37 10.46
C ILE A 118 -6.20 13.38 10.64
N LEU A 119 -5.42 13.64 9.58
CA LEU A 119 -4.31 14.58 9.63
C LEU A 119 -4.76 16.02 9.85
N ASP A 120 -5.96 16.40 9.43
CA ASP A 120 -6.51 17.74 9.67
C ASP A 120 -7.08 17.88 11.09
N GLU A 121 -7.53 16.79 11.70
CA GLU A 121 -8.06 16.76 13.07
C GLU A 121 -6.97 16.72 14.14
N ILE A 122 -5.79 16.18 13.84
CA ILE A 122 -4.67 16.12 14.77
C ILE A 122 -3.81 17.38 14.68
N GLN A 123 -3.49 17.96 15.85
CA GLN A 123 -2.78 19.24 15.96
C GLN A 123 -1.42 19.25 15.25
N GLU A 124 -0.69 18.14 15.32
CA GLU A 124 0.64 18.00 14.73
C GLU A 124 0.59 17.74 13.21
N GLY A 125 -0.60 17.48 12.67
CA GLY A 125 -0.81 17.12 11.28
C GLY A 125 -0.26 15.75 10.88
N TRP A 126 0.20 14.95 11.84
CA TRP A 126 0.70 13.58 11.71
C TRP A 126 0.59 12.84 13.06
N PRO A 127 0.35 11.52 13.10
CA PRO A 127 0.38 10.75 14.34
C PRO A 127 1.83 10.63 14.87
N VAL A 128 2.27 11.66 15.58
CA VAL A 128 3.62 11.75 16.16
C VAL A 128 3.89 10.63 17.17
N ILE A 129 5.13 10.13 17.19
CA ILE A 129 5.55 8.98 17.99
C ILE A 129 5.29 9.20 19.49
N SER A 130 5.55 10.40 20.02
CA SER A 130 5.40 10.68 21.46
C SER A 130 3.96 10.60 21.97
N LYS A 131 2.96 10.74 21.08
CA LYS A 131 1.54 10.78 21.42
C LYS A 131 0.76 9.57 20.93
N TYR A 132 1.03 9.11 19.70
CA TYR A 132 0.29 8.02 19.06
C TYR A 132 1.11 6.72 18.96
N GLY A 133 2.41 6.77 19.27
CA GLY A 133 3.30 5.62 19.21
C GLY A 133 3.83 5.32 17.80
N LYS A 134 4.86 4.46 17.75
CA LYS A 134 5.52 4.06 16.49
C LYS A 134 4.60 3.33 15.51
N GLU A 135 3.61 2.62 16.01
CA GLU A 135 2.65 1.87 15.19
C GLU A 135 1.76 2.79 14.39
N ALA A 136 1.25 3.88 15.01
CA ALA A 136 0.41 4.84 14.31
C ALA A 136 1.19 5.60 13.22
N ASP A 137 2.44 5.99 13.50
CA ASP A 137 3.37 6.55 12.50
C ASP A 137 3.55 5.60 11.30
N PHE A 138 3.82 4.32 11.58
CA PHE A 138 3.98 3.31 10.54
C PHE A 138 2.71 3.05 9.73
N HIS A 139 1.55 2.92 10.38
CA HIS A 139 0.29 2.70 9.69
C HIS A 139 -0.12 3.89 8.81
N ALA A 140 0.07 5.12 9.29
CA ALA A 140 -0.14 6.31 8.46
C ALA A 140 0.79 6.34 7.24
N TRP A 141 2.04 5.93 7.43
CA TRP A 141 2.99 5.79 6.32
C TRP A 141 2.60 4.70 5.32
N LEU A 142 2.12 3.54 5.78
CA LEU A 142 1.64 2.45 4.92
C LEU A 142 0.53 2.92 3.97
N ILE A 143 -0.36 3.79 4.45
CA ILE A 143 -1.46 4.32 3.65
C ILE A 143 -0.95 5.37 2.67
N CYS A 144 -0.13 6.34 3.13
CA CYS A 144 0.25 7.46 2.28
C CYS A 144 1.24 7.10 1.17
N GLN A 145 2.05 6.04 1.31
CA GLN A 145 2.93 5.60 0.22
C GLN A 145 2.17 5.10 -1.03
N HIS A 146 0.88 4.77 -0.88
CA HIS A 146 0.00 4.30 -1.94
C HIS A 146 -0.89 5.41 -2.53
N ALA A 147 -0.77 6.65 -2.03
CA ALA A 147 -1.51 7.82 -2.49
C ALA A 147 -1.00 8.40 -3.82
N SER A 148 -0.66 7.54 -4.78
CA SER A 148 -0.02 7.91 -6.05
C SER A 148 -0.85 8.84 -6.95
N PHE A 149 -2.15 8.96 -6.68
CA PHE A 149 -3.11 9.79 -7.40
C PHE A 149 -3.11 11.26 -6.96
N ASP A 150 -2.50 11.60 -5.83
CA ASP A 150 -2.43 12.98 -5.32
C ASP A 150 -1.01 13.36 -4.91
N ARG A 151 -0.13 13.29 -5.92
CA ARG A 151 1.29 13.66 -5.78
C ARG A 151 1.47 15.11 -5.38
N GLU A 152 0.57 16.00 -5.80
CA GLU A 152 0.68 17.42 -5.50
C GLU A 152 0.53 17.66 -4.00
N TRP A 153 -0.50 17.09 -3.36
CA TRP A 153 -0.63 17.18 -1.91
C TRP A 153 0.53 16.51 -1.19
N GLN A 154 0.96 15.33 -1.66
CA GLN A 154 2.09 14.61 -1.06
C GLN A 154 3.37 15.46 -1.07
N GLN A 155 3.69 16.10 -2.19
CA GLN A 155 4.90 16.89 -2.37
C GLN A 155 4.83 18.27 -1.71
N LYS A 156 3.68 18.95 -1.79
CA LYS A 156 3.54 20.34 -1.32
C LYS A 156 3.07 20.45 0.13
N VAL A 157 2.45 19.40 0.67
CA VAL A 157 1.84 19.43 2.02
C VAL A 157 2.46 18.38 2.93
N LEU A 158 2.40 17.09 2.56
CA LEU A 158 2.80 16.01 3.45
C LEU A 158 4.31 16.01 3.70
N ILE A 159 5.13 16.00 2.65
CA ILE A 159 6.59 15.93 2.79
C ILE A 159 7.16 17.10 3.62
N PRO A 160 6.80 18.38 3.35
CA PRO A 160 7.28 19.50 4.16
C PRO A 160 6.85 19.41 5.63
N ARG A 161 5.65 18.89 5.89
CA ARG A 161 5.18 18.66 7.26
C ARG A 161 6.03 17.61 7.98
N LEU A 162 6.30 16.49 7.31
CA LEU A 162 7.12 15.41 7.86
C LEU A 162 8.58 15.85 8.11
N GLU A 163 9.14 16.70 7.25
CA GLU A 163 10.48 17.29 7.47
C GLU A 163 10.57 18.04 8.80
N GLY A 164 9.57 18.88 9.11
CA GLY A 164 9.53 19.61 10.39
C GLY A 164 9.34 18.71 11.62
N LEU A 165 8.73 17.54 11.46
CA LEU A 165 8.59 16.55 12.53
C LEU A 165 9.84 15.68 12.70
N LEU A 166 10.59 15.46 11.63
CA LEU A 166 11.85 14.71 11.67
C LEU A 166 12.89 15.43 12.54
N GLU A 167 12.98 16.76 12.46
CA GLU A 167 13.87 17.57 13.33
C GLU A 167 13.59 17.34 14.82
N LYS A 168 12.33 17.04 15.16
CA LYS A 168 11.86 16.76 16.52
C LYS A 168 11.94 15.27 16.88
N LYS A 169 12.36 14.41 15.96
CA LYS A 169 12.39 12.94 16.10
C LYS A 169 11.01 12.34 16.41
N GLU A 170 9.96 12.94 15.86
CA GLU A 170 8.56 12.55 16.09
C GLU A 170 7.99 11.61 15.02
N ILE A 171 8.81 11.25 14.03
CA ILE A 171 8.48 10.31 12.95
C ILE A 171 9.68 9.42 12.64
N ASN A 172 9.45 8.32 11.93
CA ASN A 172 10.55 7.51 11.40
C ASN A 172 11.18 8.13 10.14
N PRO A 173 12.51 8.37 10.10
CA PRO A 173 13.20 8.89 8.91
C PRO A 173 13.06 8.01 7.66
N ALA A 174 12.94 6.69 7.81
CA ALA A 174 12.80 5.78 6.67
C ALA A 174 11.50 6.02 5.90
N GLY A 175 10.42 6.36 6.62
CA GLY A 175 9.14 6.66 6.01
C GLY A 175 9.22 7.89 5.10
N LEU A 176 9.84 8.97 5.59
CA LEU A 176 10.05 10.18 4.79
C LEU A 176 10.98 9.94 3.59
N ALA A 177 12.07 9.20 3.78
CA ALA A 177 13.01 8.85 2.71
C ALA A 177 12.30 8.09 1.58
N TRP A 178 11.42 7.14 1.93
CA TRP A 178 10.60 6.40 0.97
C TRP A 178 9.64 7.29 0.16
N LEU A 179 8.95 8.21 0.85
CA LEU A 179 7.99 9.10 0.19
C LEU A 179 8.67 10.10 -0.75
N LYS A 180 9.90 10.50 -0.46
CA LYS A 180 10.70 11.39 -1.32
C LYS A 180 11.18 10.69 -2.58
N ASP A 181 11.73 9.49 -2.42
CA ASP A 181 12.26 8.72 -3.54
C ASP A 181 12.24 7.22 -3.26
N PRO A 182 11.29 6.46 -3.84
CA PRO A 182 11.26 5.01 -3.76
C PRO A 182 12.12 4.31 -4.85
N SER A 183 13.08 5.01 -5.47
CA SER A 183 13.97 4.43 -6.49
C SER A 183 14.89 3.35 -5.94
N LEU A 184 15.32 2.43 -6.82
CA LEU A 184 16.24 1.34 -6.49
C LEU A 184 17.53 1.84 -5.81
N ASP A 185 18.06 2.97 -6.30
CA ASP A 185 19.28 3.58 -5.79
C ASP A 185 19.11 4.09 -4.35
N ASN A 186 17.89 4.49 -3.98
CA ASN A 186 17.58 4.95 -2.63
C ASN A 186 17.16 3.81 -1.67
N LEU A 187 16.78 2.63 -2.19
CA LEU A 187 16.35 1.49 -1.37
C LEU A 187 17.44 1.00 -0.41
N GLU A 188 18.72 1.06 -0.80
CA GLU A 188 19.84 0.66 0.08
C GLU A 188 20.00 1.59 1.28
N ALA A 189 19.88 2.90 1.03
CA ALA A 189 19.93 3.90 2.10
C ALA A 189 18.74 3.73 3.06
N ILE A 190 17.54 3.49 2.52
CA ILE A 190 16.33 3.24 3.32
C ILE A 190 16.48 1.95 4.14
N GLU A 191 16.97 0.86 3.55
CA GLU A 191 17.20 -0.42 4.27
C GLU A 191 18.09 -0.23 5.49
N LYS A 192 19.19 0.53 5.34
CA LYS A 192 20.09 0.82 6.45
C LYS A 192 19.40 1.59 7.58
N VAL A 193 18.59 2.59 7.24
CA VAL A 193 17.82 3.34 8.23
C VAL A 193 16.83 2.42 8.94
N LEU A 194 16.12 1.54 8.24
CA LEU A 194 15.12 0.64 8.83
C LEU A 194 15.70 -0.34 9.86
N ILE A 195 16.92 -0.84 9.64
CA ILE A 195 17.62 -1.75 10.57
C ILE A 195 17.75 -1.11 11.96
N GLU A 196 17.96 0.20 12.03
CA GLU A 196 18.20 0.93 13.28
C GLU A 196 16.91 1.26 14.05
N GLN A 197 15.72 1.09 13.44
CA GLN A 197 14.45 1.59 13.98
C GLN A 197 13.64 0.55 14.78
N GLY A 198 13.88 -0.74 14.53
CA GLY A 198 13.14 -1.86 15.15
C GLY A 198 11.71 -2.00 14.63
N GLU A 199 10.85 -2.66 15.40
CA GLU A 199 9.44 -2.86 15.04
C GLU A 199 8.64 -1.53 15.03
N PRO A 200 7.61 -1.39 14.17
CA PRO A 200 7.16 -2.36 13.14
C PRO A 200 7.95 -2.24 11.80
N TRP A 201 8.89 -1.31 11.72
CA TRP A 201 9.58 -0.93 10.49
C TRP A 201 10.55 -2.02 9.98
N ILE A 202 11.08 -2.85 10.86
CA ILE A 202 12.00 -3.95 10.48
C ILE A 202 11.34 -4.94 9.51
N GLY A 203 10.01 -5.11 9.55
CA GLY A 203 9.27 -5.93 8.59
C GLY A 203 9.39 -5.45 7.14
N MET A 204 9.67 -4.16 6.92
CA MET A 204 9.86 -3.60 5.59
C MET A 204 11.16 -4.05 4.91
N ILE A 205 12.15 -4.53 5.69
CA ILE A 205 13.43 -5.00 5.14
C ILE A 205 13.21 -6.17 4.18
N ALA A 206 12.33 -7.11 4.54
CA ALA A 206 12.01 -8.25 3.69
C ALA A 206 11.41 -7.79 2.36
N LYS A 207 10.49 -6.81 2.40
CA LYS A 207 9.86 -6.22 1.21
C LYS A 207 10.86 -5.48 0.34
N ILE A 208 11.78 -4.70 0.92
CA ILE A 208 12.86 -4.03 0.18
C ILE A 208 13.77 -5.03 -0.52
N LYS A 209 14.20 -6.07 0.18
CA LYS A 209 15.05 -7.13 -0.40
C LYS A 209 14.35 -7.82 -1.57
N GLN A 210 13.06 -8.12 -1.42
CA GLN A 210 12.26 -8.70 -2.49
C GLN A 210 12.14 -7.75 -3.68
N MET A 211 11.89 -6.45 -3.46
CA MET A 211 11.82 -5.44 -4.53
C MET A 211 13.17 -5.31 -5.26
N ARG A 212 14.29 -5.27 -4.55
CA ARG A 212 15.62 -5.20 -5.15
C ARG A 212 15.92 -6.43 -6.02
N GLN A 213 15.65 -7.62 -5.50
CA GLN A 213 15.82 -8.86 -6.25
C GLN A 213 14.93 -8.87 -7.51
N PHE A 214 13.70 -8.38 -7.39
CA PHE A 214 12.79 -8.23 -8.51
C PHE A 214 13.36 -7.30 -9.58
N PHE A 215 13.79 -6.08 -9.22
CA PHE A 215 14.35 -5.11 -10.16
C PHE A 215 15.61 -5.63 -10.86
N GLN A 216 16.49 -6.34 -10.16
CA GLN A 216 17.68 -6.95 -10.75
C GLN A 216 17.35 -7.96 -11.86
N VAL A 217 16.22 -8.68 -11.74
CA VAL A 217 15.79 -9.67 -12.73
C VAL A 217 14.98 -9.02 -13.86
N ALA A 218 14.11 -8.06 -13.52
CA ALA A 218 13.15 -7.48 -14.45
C ALA A 218 13.74 -6.36 -15.31
N LEU A 219 14.61 -5.51 -14.77
CA LEU A 219 15.14 -4.34 -15.48
C LEU A 219 15.86 -4.71 -16.80
N PRO A 220 16.74 -5.74 -16.84
CA PRO A 220 17.40 -6.16 -18.09
C PRO A 220 16.44 -6.76 -19.14
N LEU A 221 15.22 -7.15 -18.74
CA LEU A 221 14.20 -7.66 -19.64
C LEU A 221 13.35 -6.54 -20.26
N LEU A 222 13.25 -5.40 -19.58
CA LEU A 222 12.49 -4.22 -20.04
C LEU A 222 13.31 -3.28 -20.93
N GLU A 223 14.64 -3.35 -20.84
CA GLU A 223 15.57 -2.55 -21.65
C GLU A 223 15.89 -3.15 -23.04
N LYS A 224 15.24 -4.25 -23.41
CA LYS A 224 15.37 -4.92 -24.72
C LYS A 224 14.15 -4.66 -25.59
#